data_AF-A0A9W7ER78-F1
#
_entry.id   AF-A0A9W7ER78-F1
#
_cell.length_a   1.000
_cell.length_b   1.000
_cell.length_c   1.000
_cell.angle_alpha   90.00
_cell.angle_beta   90.00
_cell.angle_gamma   90.00
#
_symmetry.space_group_name_H-M   'P 1'
#
loop_
_entity.id
_entity.type
_entity.pdbx_description
1 polymer ?
#
loop_
_entity_poly.entity_id
_entity_poly.type
_entity_poly.pdbx_seq_one_letter_code
_entity_poly.pdbx_strand_id
1 'polypeptide(L)'
;MSTVAYSLAQSSLHWLSAPALLGSVGLVLTAQNTKKGSKSFGMSKGDLMYYHKSFGTLSFMLMIPRVGLKIMSSKVGPLLTSSGVEQTAANISHKALYGFLTIMPISGVAMGMYGGKGLPFFGTTISAFKEKNGTVAKYAFKIHKNVGYYGKFLIPLHVGAAGVHGVQGGDFLED
;
A
#
# COMPACT_ATOMS: atom_id res chain seq x y z
N MET A 1 20.01 26.90 6.57
CA MET A 1 19.78 25.67 7.34
C MET A 1 19.43 24.59 6.34
N SER A 2 20.20 23.51 6.26
CA SER A 2 19.83 22.38 5.39
C SER A 2 18.60 21.72 5.98
N THR A 3 17.46 21.86 5.33
CA THR A 3 16.24 21.13 5.70
C THR A 3 16.54 19.64 5.59
N VAL A 4 16.18 18.88 6.63
CA VAL A 4 16.37 17.44 6.70
C VAL A 4 15.29 16.78 5.84
N ALA A 5 15.43 16.86 4.52
CA ALA A 5 14.42 16.45 3.56
C ALA A 5 14.79 15.17 2.82
N TYR A 6 13.79 14.36 2.47
CA TYR A 6 13.97 13.22 1.57
C TYR A 6 14.41 13.70 0.18
N SER A 7 15.15 12.85 -0.54
CA SER A 7 15.49 13.15 -1.93
C SER A 7 14.21 13.27 -2.78
N LEU A 8 14.25 14.09 -3.84
CA LEU A 8 13.12 14.24 -4.76
C LEU A 8 12.61 12.90 -5.29
N ALA A 9 13.51 11.94 -5.52
CA ALA A 9 13.17 10.59 -5.97
C ALA A 9 12.34 9.81 -4.92
N GLN A 10 12.71 9.89 -3.64
CA GLN A 10 11.97 9.22 -2.56
C GLN A 10 10.59 9.84 -2.37
N SER A 11 10.50 11.18 -2.34
CA SER A 11 9.23 11.89 -2.21
C SER A 11 8.31 11.63 -3.42
N SER A 12 8.84 11.67 -4.65
CA SER A 12 8.07 11.36 -5.86
C SER A 12 7.51 9.94 -5.83
N LEU A 13 8.32 8.95 -5.47
CA LEU A 13 7.84 7.58 -5.34
C LEU A 13 6.81 7.42 -4.22
N HIS A 14 6.91 8.20 -3.14
CA HIS A 14 5.90 8.21 -2.11
C HIS A 14 4.55 8.67 -2.67
N TRP A 15 4.53 9.87 -3.25
CA TRP A 15 3.32 10.49 -3.78
C TRP A 15 2.73 9.77 -4.99
N LEU A 16 3.53 9.01 -5.75
CA LEU A 16 3.02 8.10 -6.78
C LEU A 16 2.43 6.81 -6.20
N SER A 17 3.04 6.26 -5.15
CA SER A 17 2.58 5.00 -4.53
C SER A 17 1.31 5.19 -3.70
N ALA A 18 1.18 6.34 -3.04
CA ALA A 18 0.05 6.66 -2.16
C ALA A 18 -1.32 6.53 -2.86
N PRO A 19 -1.60 7.20 -4.01
CA PRO A 19 -2.87 7.06 -4.70
C PRO A 19 -3.09 5.66 -5.25
N ALA A 20 -2.04 4.95 -5.68
CA ALA A 20 -2.17 3.57 -6.14
C ALA A 20 -2.65 2.64 -5.01
N LEU A 21 -2.05 2.77 -3.82
CA LEU A 21 -2.45 2.01 -2.64
C LEU A 21 -3.85 2.39 -2.17
N LEU A 22 -4.11 3.69 -2.00
CA LEU A 22 -5.40 4.19 -1.52
C LEU A 22 -6.53 3.85 -2.49
N GLY A 23 -6.29 3.94 -3.79
CA GLY A 23 -7.23 3.50 -4.82
C GLY A 23 -7.54 2.00 -4.68
N SER A 24 -6.52 1.16 -4.55
CA SER A 24 -6.72 -0.28 -4.33
C SER A 24 -7.55 -0.56 -3.08
N VAL A 25 -7.23 0.06 -1.94
CA VAL A 25 -7.93 -0.14 -0.66
C VAL A 25 -9.37 0.39 -0.74
N GLY A 26 -9.59 1.59 -1.28
CA GLY A 26 -10.92 2.18 -1.44
C GLY A 26 -11.82 1.32 -2.33
N LEU A 27 -11.28 0.76 -3.41
CA LEU A 27 -12.02 -0.11 -4.32
C LEU A 27 -12.45 -1.43 -3.65
N VAL A 28 -11.58 -2.09 -2.88
CA VAL A 28 -11.97 -3.33 -2.19
C VAL A 28 -12.96 -3.06 -1.05
N LEU A 29 -12.81 -1.95 -0.33
CA LEU A 29 -13.77 -1.54 0.71
C LEU A 29 -15.14 -1.26 0.08
N THR A 30 -15.17 -0.56 -1.06
CA THR A 30 -16.40 -0.35 -1.82
C THR A 30 -16.99 -1.67 -2.27
N ALA A 31 -16.19 -2.57 -2.86
CA ALA A 31 -16.65 -3.89 -3.29
C ALA A 31 -17.18 -4.78 -2.15
N GLN A 32 -16.66 -4.61 -0.93
CA GLN A 32 -17.14 -5.29 0.28
C GLN A 32 -18.51 -4.79 0.72
N ASN A 33 -18.79 -3.50 0.53
CA ASN A 33 -20.06 -2.86 0.89
C ASN A 33 -21.12 -2.91 -0.23
N THR A 34 -20.72 -3.17 -1.48
CA THR A 34 -21.66 -3.35 -2.59
C THR A 34 -22.43 -4.67 -2.46
N LYS A 35 -23.76 -4.58 -2.35
CA LYS A 35 -24.67 -5.74 -2.34
C LYS A 35 -24.60 -6.52 -3.66
N LYS A 36 -24.82 -7.84 -3.60
CA LYS A 36 -24.85 -8.70 -4.80
C LYS A 36 -25.93 -8.22 -5.76
N GLY A 37 -25.58 -8.02 -7.03
CA GLY A 37 -26.50 -7.53 -8.07
C GLY A 37 -26.68 -6.00 -8.10
N SER A 38 -26.13 -5.27 -7.11
CA SER A 38 -26.13 -3.81 -7.11
C SER A 38 -24.84 -3.24 -7.68
N LYS A 39 -24.88 -1.94 -8.03
CA LYS A 39 -23.71 -1.16 -8.46
C LYS A 39 -23.36 -0.11 -7.40
N SER A 40 -22.09 0.19 -7.26
CA SER A 40 -21.60 1.34 -6.48
C SER A 40 -20.74 2.20 -7.41
N PHE A 41 -21.00 3.51 -7.44
CA PHE A 41 -20.39 4.42 -8.42
C PHE A 41 -20.51 3.92 -9.87
N GLY A 42 -21.66 3.34 -10.23
CA GLY A 42 -21.91 2.76 -11.56
C GLY A 42 -21.17 1.45 -11.87
N MET A 43 -20.30 0.97 -10.97
CA MET A 43 -19.50 -0.24 -11.14
C MET A 43 -20.08 -1.43 -10.40
N SER A 44 -19.99 -2.61 -11.01
CA SER A 44 -20.32 -3.88 -10.33
C SER A 44 -19.22 -4.28 -9.35
N LYS A 45 -19.52 -5.25 -8.47
CA LYS A 45 -18.51 -5.85 -7.59
C LYS A 45 -17.33 -6.46 -8.38
N GLY A 46 -17.60 -6.99 -9.58
CA GLY A 46 -16.55 -7.54 -10.45
C GLY A 46 -15.59 -6.46 -10.93
N ASP A 47 -16.13 -5.34 -11.39
CA ASP A 47 -15.35 -4.19 -11.90
C ASP A 47 -14.51 -3.57 -10.78
N LEU A 48 -15.11 -3.34 -9.61
CA LEU A 48 -14.39 -2.84 -8.44
C LEU A 48 -13.23 -3.77 -8.05
N MET A 49 -13.44 -5.09 -8.11
CA MET A 49 -12.37 -6.06 -7.82
C MET A 49 -11.32 -6.15 -8.93
N TYR A 50 -11.68 -5.90 -10.19
CA TYR A 50 -10.74 -5.79 -11.30
C TYR A 50 -9.80 -4.60 -11.11
N TYR A 51 -10.36 -3.43 -10.80
CA TYR A 51 -9.56 -2.24 -10.55
C TYR A 51 -8.77 -2.34 -9.24
N HIS A 52 -9.34 -2.91 -8.16
CA HIS A 52 -8.60 -3.16 -6.92
C HIS A 52 -7.30 -3.95 -7.19
N LYS A 53 -7.41 -5.02 -8.00
CA LYS A 53 -6.26 -5.83 -8.39
C LYS A 53 -5.31 -5.06 -9.31
N SER A 54 -5.82 -4.27 -10.25
CA SER A 54 -4.99 -3.43 -11.14
C SER A 54 -4.15 -2.41 -10.36
N PHE A 55 -4.79 -1.67 -9.45
CA PHE A 55 -4.11 -0.75 -8.56
C PHE A 55 -3.18 -1.46 -7.55
N GLY A 56 -3.54 -2.68 -7.12
CA GLY A 56 -2.68 -3.52 -6.30
C GLY A 56 -1.41 -3.98 -7.04
N THR A 57 -1.54 -4.37 -8.31
CA THR A 57 -0.42 -4.70 -9.20
C THR A 57 0.47 -3.48 -9.44
N LEU A 58 -0.12 -2.30 -9.69
CA LEU A 58 0.63 -1.05 -9.81
C LEU A 58 1.38 -0.72 -8.52
N SER A 59 0.73 -0.87 -7.37
CA SER A 59 1.35 -0.65 -6.06
C SER A 59 2.53 -1.59 -5.83
N PHE A 60 2.43 -2.86 -6.24
CA PHE A 60 3.54 -3.80 -6.20
C PHE A 60 4.73 -3.34 -7.06
N MET A 61 4.47 -2.91 -8.29
CA MET A 61 5.51 -2.42 -9.21
C MET A 61 6.23 -1.18 -8.65
N LEU A 62 5.50 -0.24 -8.06
CA LEU A 62 6.06 0.96 -7.44
C LEU A 62 6.79 0.66 -6.12
N MET A 63 6.39 -0.39 -5.41
CA MET A 63 7.03 -0.81 -4.16
C MET A 63 8.48 -1.26 -4.37
N ILE A 64 8.79 -1.91 -5.50
CA ILE A 64 10.15 -2.41 -5.80
C ILE A 64 11.19 -1.27 -5.77
N PRO A 65 11.08 -0.21 -6.60
CA PRO A 65 12.04 0.90 -6.55
C PRO A 65 11.96 1.67 -5.24
N ARG A 66 10.78 1.75 -4.60
CA ARG A 66 10.63 2.46 -3.32
C ARG A 66 11.42 1.80 -2.18
N VAL A 67 11.35 0.47 -2.07
CA VAL A 67 12.14 -0.29 -1.09
C VAL A 67 13.62 -0.23 -1.45
N GLY A 68 13.96 -0.38 -2.73
CA GLY A 68 15.34 -0.25 -3.21
C GLY A 68 15.98 1.07 -2.79
N LEU A 69 15.30 2.21 -3.06
CA LEU A 69 15.80 3.52 -2.65
C LEU A 69 15.88 3.68 -1.14
N LYS A 70 14.94 3.12 -0.38
CA LYS A 70 15.01 3.18 1.10
C LYS A 70 16.24 2.45 1.63
N ILE A 71 16.58 1.30 1.05
CA ILE A 71 17.76 0.52 1.46
C ILE A 71 19.06 1.24 1.08
N MET A 72 19.07 1.91 -0.07
CA MET A 72 20.26 2.61 -0.60
C MET A 72 20.48 4.00 0.01
N SER A 73 19.45 4.62 0.59
CA SER A 73 19.50 6.01 1.08
C SER A 73 19.81 6.07 2.57
N SER A 74 20.58 7.08 2.99
CA SER A 74 20.80 7.38 4.40
C SER A 74 19.48 7.73 5.11
N LYS A 75 19.34 7.31 6.37
CA LYS A 75 18.16 7.67 7.17
C LYS A 75 18.14 9.19 7.38
N VAL A 76 17.03 9.80 7.01
CA VAL A 76 16.66 11.15 7.43
C VAL A 76 16.50 11.11 8.96
N GLY A 77 17.20 12.00 9.67
CA GLY A 77 17.20 12.07 11.13
C GLY A 77 15.84 12.54 11.68
N PRO A 78 15.53 12.28 12.96
CA PRO A 78 14.28 12.73 13.55
C PRO A 78 14.22 14.26 13.60
N LEU A 79 13.01 14.81 13.54
CA LEU A 79 12.75 16.22 13.80
C LEU A 79 13.27 16.61 15.19
N LEU A 80 14.09 17.67 15.25
CA LEU A 80 14.79 18.13 16.46
C LEU A 80 13.84 18.48 17.62
N THR A 81 12.55 18.71 17.34
CA THR A 81 11.52 19.15 18.29
C THR A 81 10.60 18.03 18.77
N SER A 82 10.78 16.79 18.32
CA SER A 82 9.88 15.67 18.64
C SER A 82 10.17 15.05 20.01
N SER A 83 9.13 14.79 20.80
CA SER A 83 9.25 14.11 22.10
C SER A 83 9.67 12.64 21.94
N GLY A 84 10.27 12.04 22.97
CA GLY A 84 10.72 10.64 22.91
C GLY A 84 9.58 9.64 22.64
N VAL A 85 8.35 9.97 23.06
CA VAL A 85 7.15 9.16 22.77
C VAL A 85 6.74 9.26 21.30
N GLU A 86 6.73 10.47 20.73
CA GLU A 86 6.43 10.68 19.31
C GLU A 86 7.44 9.99 18.40
N GLN A 87 8.74 10.08 18.74
CA GLN A 87 9.79 9.39 18.00
C GLN A 87 9.61 7.86 18.03
N THR A 88 9.23 7.30 19.18
CA THR A 88 8.98 5.86 19.31
C THR A 88 7.75 5.44 18.51
N ALA A 89 6.67 6.21 18.59
CA ALA A 89 5.44 5.97 17.84
C ALA A 89 5.67 6.05 16.32
N ALA A 90 6.39 7.07 15.85
CA ALA A 90 6.77 7.22 14.45
C ALA A 90 7.60 6.04 13.95
N ASN A 91 8.60 5.60 14.72
CA ASN A 91 9.42 4.44 14.39
C ASN A 91 8.60 3.14 14.29
N ILE A 92 7.66 2.90 15.22
CA ILE A 92 6.77 1.74 15.19
C ILE A 92 5.85 1.81 13.96
N SER A 93 5.23 2.97 13.73
CA SER A 93 4.35 3.20 12.58
C SER A 93 5.07 2.94 11.26
N HIS A 94 6.27 3.49 11.06
CA HIS A 94 7.07 3.25 9.87
C HIS A 94 7.41 1.78 9.68
N LYS A 95 7.86 1.07 10.72
CA LYS A 95 8.15 -0.37 10.63
C LYS A 95 6.89 -1.16 10.25
N ALA A 96 5.75 -0.85 10.87
CA ALA A 96 4.48 -1.49 10.57
C ALA A 96 4.04 -1.24 9.12
N LEU A 97 4.17 0.01 8.63
CA LEU A 97 3.84 0.37 7.25
C LEU A 97 4.76 -0.29 6.23
N TYR A 98 6.07 -0.37 6.49
CA TYR A 98 6.98 -1.11 5.61
C TYR A 98 6.65 -2.60 5.56
N GLY A 99 6.33 -3.21 6.71
CA GLY A 99 5.83 -4.58 6.77
C GLY A 99 4.54 -4.75 5.97
N PHE A 100 3.57 -3.85 6.16
CA PHE A 100 2.31 -3.83 5.44
C PHE A 100 2.50 -3.69 3.93
N LEU A 101 3.23 -2.65 3.49
CA LEU A 101 3.51 -2.36 2.08
C LEU A 101 4.28 -3.48 1.38
N THR A 102 4.97 -4.34 2.13
CA THR A 102 5.72 -5.47 1.57
C THR A 102 4.84 -6.72 1.50
N ILE A 103 4.27 -7.12 2.64
CA ILE A 103 3.50 -8.38 2.75
C ILE A 103 2.19 -8.29 1.93
N MET A 104 1.55 -7.12 1.91
CA MET A 104 0.28 -6.91 1.20
C MET A 104 0.38 -7.20 -0.30
N PRO A 105 1.23 -6.52 -1.08
CA PRO A 105 1.30 -6.76 -2.51
C PRO A 105 1.97 -8.10 -2.85
N ILE A 106 2.94 -8.59 -2.07
CA ILE A 106 3.55 -9.91 -2.31
C ILE A 106 2.49 -11.02 -2.17
N SER A 107 1.69 -10.98 -1.11
CA SER A 107 0.57 -11.93 -0.97
C SER A 107 -0.47 -11.75 -2.08
N GLY A 108 -0.73 -10.51 -2.49
CA GLY A 108 -1.58 -10.17 -3.63
C GLY A 108 -1.17 -10.85 -4.94
N VAL A 109 0.11 -10.68 -5.30
CA VAL A 109 0.75 -11.25 -6.48
C VAL A 109 0.75 -12.78 -6.39
N ALA A 110 1.13 -13.35 -5.24
CA ALA A 110 1.14 -14.80 -5.05
C ALA A 110 -0.25 -15.42 -5.26
N MET A 111 -1.33 -14.78 -4.80
CA MET A 111 -2.69 -15.26 -5.09
C MET A 111 -2.99 -15.30 -6.59
N GLY A 112 -2.65 -14.25 -7.33
CA GLY A 112 -2.94 -14.15 -8.76
C GLY A 112 -2.12 -15.12 -9.60
N MET A 113 -0.82 -15.19 -9.32
CA MET A 113 0.15 -16.00 -10.05
C MET A 113 -0.03 -17.49 -9.80
N TYR A 114 -0.15 -17.93 -8.53
CA TYR A 114 -0.34 -19.35 -8.21
C TYR A 114 -1.80 -19.82 -8.29
N GLY A 115 -2.76 -18.88 -8.20
CA GLY A 115 -4.19 -19.17 -8.33
C GLY A 115 -4.67 -19.31 -9.79
N GLY A 116 -3.80 -19.03 -10.76
CA GLY A 116 -4.09 -19.22 -12.18
C GLY A 116 -5.02 -18.17 -12.81
N LYS A 117 -5.30 -17.07 -12.11
CA LYS A 117 -6.15 -15.97 -12.62
C LYS A 117 -5.34 -14.82 -13.22
N GLY A 118 -4.02 -14.81 -12.97
CA GLY A 118 -3.13 -13.74 -13.41
C GLY A 118 -3.29 -12.48 -12.55
N LEU A 119 -2.60 -11.43 -12.97
CA LEU A 119 -2.66 -10.11 -12.34
C LEU A 119 -3.35 -9.15 -13.30
N PRO A 120 -4.62 -8.79 -13.06
CA PRO A 120 -5.26 -7.71 -13.78
C PRO A 120 -4.42 -6.44 -13.73
N PHE A 121 -4.34 -5.74 -14.86
CA PHE A 121 -3.62 -4.49 -14.97
C PHE A 121 -4.22 -3.64 -16.11
N PHE A 122 -5.13 -2.73 -15.77
CA PHE A 122 -5.67 -1.67 -16.65
C PHE A 122 -5.87 -2.05 -18.13
N GLY A 123 -6.91 -2.81 -18.42
CA GLY A 123 -7.24 -3.28 -19.79
C GLY A 123 -6.48 -4.52 -20.23
N THR A 124 -5.44 -4.95 -19.50
CA THR A 124 -4.72 -6.21 -19.73
C THR A 124 -4.70 -7.10 -18.48
N THR A 125 -4.07 -8.26 -18.60
CA THR A 125 -3.81 -9.20 -17.50
C THR A 125 -2.45 -9.83 -17.70
N ILE A 126 -1.58 -9.72 -16.69
CA ILE A 126 -0.31 -10.44 -16.66
C ILE A 126 -0.62 -11.91 -16.40
N SER A 127 -0.18 -12.77 -17.32
CA SER A 127 -0.45 -14.20 -17.26
C SER A 127 0.08 -14.83 -15.98
N ALA A 128 -0.72 -15.72 -15.40
CA ALA A 128 -0.32 -16.53 -14.26
C ALA A 128 0.79 -17.51 -14.62
N PHE A 129 1.35 -18.18 -13.60
CA PHE A 129 2.21 -19.34 -13.86
C PHE A 129 1.42 -20.47 -14.50
N LYS A 130 2.08 -21.24 -15.38
CA LYS A 130 1.48 -22.41 -16.04
C LYS A 130 1.04 -23.46 -15.01
N GLU A 131 1.90 -23.71 -14.03
CA GLU A 131 1.63 -24.62 -12.93
C GLU A 131 0.96 -23.86 -11.78
N LYS A 132 -0.28 -24.24 -11.48
CA LYS A 132 -1.04 -23.67 -10.36
C LYS A 132 -0.64 -24.35 -9.06
N ASN A 133 -0.61 -23.58 -7.98
CA ASN A 133 -0.44 -24.11 -6.63
C ASN A 133 -1.55 -23.55 -5.73
N GLY A 134 -2.64 -24.32 -5.60
CA GLY A 134 -3.81 -23.93 -4.81
C GLY A 134 -3.51 -23.73 -3.32
N THR A 135 -2.54 -24.48 -2.77
CA THR A 135 -2.10 -24.35 -1.38
C THR A 135 -1.46 -23.00 -1.15
N VAL A 136 -0.50 -22.61 -1.99
CA VAL A 136 0.16 -21.29 -1.91
C VAL A 136 -0.87 -20.17 -2.10
N ALA A 137 -1.76 -20.29 -3.09
CA ALA A 137 -2.79 -19.28 -3.32
C ALA A 137 -3.73 -19.11 -2.12
N LYS A 138 -4.10 -20.20 -1.44
CA LYS A 138 -4.97 -20.17 -0.24
C LYS A 138 -4.27 -19.52 0.95
N TYR A 139 -3.00 -19.85 1.19
CA TYR A 139 -2.21 -19.20 2.25
C TYR A 139 -2.00 -17.72 1.96
N ALA A 140 -1.64 -17.38 0.72
CA ALA A 140 -1.51 -16.00 0.28
C ALA A 140 -2.81 -15.22 0.49
N PHE A 141 -3.97 -15.81 0.18
CA PHE A 141 -5.28 -15.19 0.45
C PHE A 141 -5.54 -14.95 1.92
N LYS A 142 -5.22 -15.93 2.78
CA LYS A 142 -5.39 -15.77 4.23
C LYS A 142 -4.52 -14.63 4.77
N ILE A 143 -3.26 -14.57 4.34
CA ILE A 143 -2.33 -13.50 4.70
C ILE A 143 -2.85 -12.15 4.19
N HIS A 144 -3.18 -12.06 2.90
CA HIS A 144 -3.65 -10.83 2.27
C HIS A 144 -4.91 -10.28 2.95
N LYS A 145 -5.88 -11.15 3.24
CA LYS A 145 -7.10 -10.78 3.97
C LYS A 145 -6.79 -10.27 5.38
N ASN A 146 -5.95 -10.97 6.14
CA ASN A 146 -5.63 -10.62 7.52
C ASN A 146 -4.83 -9.32 7.60
N VAL A 147 -3.78 -9.18 6.79
CA VAL A 147 -2.97 -7.95 6.72
C VAL A 147 -3.85 -6.79 6.24
N GLY A 148 -4.79 -7.05 5.34
CA GLY A 148 -5.71 -6.05 4.79
C GLY A 148 -6.69 -5.55 5.83
N TYR A 149 -7.14 -6.43 6.73
CA TYR A 149 -7.97 -6.04 7.86
C TYR A 149 -7.26 -5.04 8.77
N TYR A 150 -6.01 -5.31 9.17
CA TYR A 150 -5.22 -4.38 9.99
C TYR A 150 -4.85 -3.09 9.23
N GLY A 151 -4.60 -3.19 7.92
CA GLY A 151 -4.32 -2.05 7.05
C GLY A 151 -5.42 -0.99 7.06
N LYS A 152 -6.70 -1.39 7.27
CA LYS A 152 -7.83 -0.45 7.39
C LYS A 152 -7.68 0.55 8.54
N PHE A 153 -6.92 0.19 9.57
CA PHE A 153 -6.68 1.06 10.73
C PHE A 153 -5.31 1.72 10.66
N LEU A 154 -4.30 0.99 10.19
CA LEU A 154 -2.93 1.49 10.10
C LEU A 154 -2.80 2.66 9.11
N ILE A 155 -3.44 2.57 7.94
CA ILE A 155 -3.34 3.62 6.91
C ILE A 155 -3.97 4.93 7.39
N PRO A 156 -5.24 4.97 7.88
CA PRO A 156 -5.81 6.22 8.38
C PRO A 156 -5.06 6.79 9.59
N LEU A 157 -4.53 5.95 10.47
CA LEU A 157 -3.74 6.41 11.62
C LEU A 157 -2.48 7.14 11.14
N HIS A 158 -1.75 6.56 10.18
CA HIS A 158 -0.57 7.20 9.62
C HIS A 158 -0.89 8.51 8.90
N VAL A 159 -1.89 8.51 8.01
CA VAL A 159 -2.31 9.71 7.28
C VAL A 159 -2.80 10.80 8.24
N GLY A 160 -3.55 10.42 9.28
CA GLY A 160 -4.01 11.33 10.33
C GLY A 160 -2.86 11.93 11.14
N ALA A 161 -1.88 11.12 11.54
CA ALA A 161 -0.69 11.59 12.25
C ALA A 161 0.13 12.58 11.39
N ALA A 162 0.39 12.24 10.12
CA ALA A 162 1.07 13.12 9.17
C ALA A 162 0.28 14.44 8.98
N GLY A 163 -1.04 14.35 8.88
CA GLY A 163 -1.92 15.52 8.79
C GLY A 163 -1.82 16.44 10.01
N VAL A 164 -1.84 15.88 11.22
CA VAL A 164 -1.70 16.65 12.48
C VAL A 164 -0.34 17.35 12.54
N HIS A 165 0.75 16.64 12.25
CA HIS A 165 2.09 17.22 12.25
C HIS A 165 2.23 18.33 11.20
N GLY A 166 1.66 18.15 10.01
CA GLY A 166 1.67 19.18 8.98
C GLY A 166 0.90 20.44 9.36
N VAL A 167 -0.26 20.31 10.03
CA VAL A 167 -1.01 21.46 10.55
C VAL A 167 -0.25 22.19 11.68
N GLN A 168 0.56 21.47 12.45
CA GLN A 168 1.41 22.03 13.52
C GLN A 168 2.69 22.70 13.00
N GLY A 169 2.86 22.83 11.68
CA GLY A 169 4.02 23.45 11.05
C GLY A 169 5.16 22.49 10.70
N GLY A 170 4.92 21.17 10.76
CA GLY A 170 5.81 20.17 10.18
C GLY A 170 5.74 20.17 8.65
N ASP A 171 6.84 19.86 7.99
CA ASP A 171 6.91 19.86 6.53
C ASP A 171 6.42 18.51 5.98
N PHE A 172 5.36 18.51 5.17
CA PHE A 172 4.78 17.28 4.58
C PHE A 172 5.74 16.55 3.62
N LEU A 173 6.84 17.20 3.25
CA LEU A 173 7.86 16.69 2.33
C LEU A 173 8.89 15.78 3.05
N GLU A 174 8.77 15.65 4.37
CA GLU A 174 9.59 14.77 5.20
C GLU A 174 9.03 13.33 5.31
N ASP A 175 8.10 12.91 4.44
CA ASP A 175 7.57 11.53 4.34
C ASP A 175 7.63 10.94 2.91
#